data_AF-A0A7X7IZG6-F1
#
_entry.id   AF-A0A7X7IZG6-F1
#
_cell.length_a   1.000
_cell.length_b   1.000
_cell.length_c   1.000
_cell.angle_alpha   90.00
_cell.angle_beta   90.00
_cell.angle_gamma   90.00
#
_symmetry.space_group_name_H-M   'P 1'
#
loop_
_entity.id
_entity.type
_entity.pdbx_description
1 polymer ?
#
loop_
_entity_poly.entity_id
_entity_poly.type
_entity_poly.pdbx_seq_one_letter_code
_entity_poly.pdbx_strand_id
1 'polypeptide(L)'
;MVTQLPDGTVEFRFYRPGARHVTLAGDFNGWNKTSLPMHLGKDGWWRYAIRLAPGCYQFRYVADGEWHTDYAAFGLEHGPFSLNSVVKVEPAPGTRTATPRPAVVRFVNSRSAEEPMPARAPTPRSEPEWSVDETEEELSETFA
;
A
#
# COMPACT_ATOMS: atom_id res chain seq x y z
N MET A 1 -12.10 -2.05 11.05
CA MET A 1 -12.88 -3.27 11.29
C MET A 1 -13.21 -3.93 9.95
N VAL A 2 -13.15 -5.25 9.89
CA VAL A 2 -13.49 -6.02 8.69
C VAL A 2 -14.56 -7.06 9.03
N THR A 3 -15.49 -7.32 8.12
CA THR A 3 -16.59 -8.27 8.33
C THR A 3 -16.84 -9.06 7.06
N GLN A 4 -16.81 -10.39 7.19
CA GLN A 4 -17.16 -11.27 6.09
C GLN A 4 -18.67 -11.56 6.12
N LEU A 5 -19.32 -11.40 4.97
CA LEU A 5 -20.73 -11.69 4.76
C LEU A 5 -20.91 -13.13 4.21
N PRO A 6 -22.07 -13.77 4.43
CA PRO A 6 -22.30 -15.16 4.03
C PRO A 6 -22.20 -15.44 2.51
N ASP A 7 -22.34 -14.40 1.68
CA ASP A 7 -22.27 -14.46 0.23
C ASP A 7 -20.82 -14.42 -0.32
N GLY A 8 -19.82 -14.34 0.56
CA GLY A 8 -18.41 -14.19 0.22
C GLY A 8 -17.96 -12.75 0.01
N THR A 9 -18.83 -11.78 0.28
CA THR A 9 -18.47 -10.36 0.29
C THR A 9 -17.73 -10.01 1.58
N VAL A 10 -16.71 -9.18 1.49
CA VAL A 10 -15.96 -8.65 2.63
C VAL A 10 -16.24 -7.15 2.74
N GLU A 11 -16.81 -6.75 3.86
CA GLU A 11 -17.04 -5.34 4.20
C GLU A 11 -15.89 -4.79 5.04
N PHE A 12 -15.24 -3.76 4.52
CA PHE A 12 -14.22 -2.97 5.20
C PHE A 12 -14.87 -1.72 5.81
N ARG A 13 -14.59 -1.47 7.08
CA ARG A 13 -15.15 -0.36 7.86
C ARG A 13 -14.07 0.41 8.58
N PHE A 14 -14.04 1.73 8.39
CA PHE A 14 -13.03 2.60 8.96
C PHE A 14 -13.65 3.87 9.56
N TYR A 15 -13.47 4.09 10.87
CA TYR A 15 -14.04 5.25 11.55
C TYR A 15 -13.12 6.45 11.47
N ARG A 16 -13.49 7.44 10.65
CA ARG A 16 -12.81 8.73 10.51
C ARG A 16 -13.81 9.79 10.03
N PRO A 17 -14.66 10.31 10.92
CA PRO A 17 -15.70 11.28 10.53
C PRO A 17 -15.14 12.60 9.96
N GLY A 18 -13.91 12.96 10.32
CA GLY A 18 -13.26 14.19 9.84
C GLY A 18 -12.46 14.04 8.53
N ALA A 19 -12.32 12.83 8.00
CA ALA A 19 -11.61 12.62 6.75
C ALA A 19 -12.44 13.17 5.58
N ARG A 20 -11.79 13.66 4.53
CA ARG A 20 -12.48 14.15 3.32
C ARG A 20 -12.57 13.07 2.26
N HIS A 21 -11.54 12.25 2.16
CA HIS A 21 -11.46 11.16 1.21
C HIS A 21 -10.79 9.95 1.85
N VAL A 22 -11.42 8.78 1.72
CA VAL A 22 -10.83 7.52 2.15
C VAL A 22 -10.88 6.52 1.02
N THR A 23 -9.77 5.85 0.77
CA THR A 23 -9.65 4.73 -0.17
C THR A 23 -9.10 3.49 0.51
N LEU A 24 -9.38 2.34 -0.09
CA LEU A 24 -8.87 1.04 0.31
C LEU A 24 -7.73 0.62 -0.63
N ALA A 25 -6.62 0.13 -0.09
CA ALA A 25 -5.52 -0.41 -0.87
C ALA A 25 -5.00 -1.71 -0.26
N GLY A 26 -4.71 -2.70 -1.10
CA GLY A 26 -4.25 -4.01 -0.67
C GLY A 26 -3.89 -4.92 -1.84
N ASP A 27 -3.66 -6.20 -1.57
CA ASP A 27 -3.19 -7.16 -2.59
C ASP A 27 -4.19 -7.31 -3.74
N PHE A 28 -5.49 -7.22 -3.45
CA PHE A 28 -6.58 -7.35 -4.43
C PHE A 28 -6.65 -6.19 -5.44
N ASN A 29 -5.98 -5.07 -5.20
CA ASN A 29 -5.91 -3.95 -6.14
C ASN A 29 -4.48 -3.51 -6.46
N GLY A 30 -3.48 -4.36 -6.17
CA GLY A 30 -2.07 -4.04 -6.39
C GLY A 30 -1.60 -2.82 -5.59
N TRP A 31 -2.15 -2.62 -4.39
CA TRP A 31 -1.82 -1.48 -3.50
C TRP A 31 -2.09 -0.09 -4.12
N ASN A 32 -3.02 -0.01 -5.07
CA ASN A 32 -3.39 1.25 -5.71
C ASN A 32 -4.24 2.13 -4.76
N LYS A 33 -3.67 3.27 -4.36
CA LYS A 33 -4.26 4.23 -3.42
C LYS A 33 -5.51 4.96 -3.91
N THR A 34 -5.87 4.91 -5.18
CA THR A 34 -6.99 5.70 -5.75
C THR A 34 -8.10 4.85 -6.34
N SER A 35 -7.84 3.56 -6.58
CA SER A 35 -8.76 2.67 -7.31
C SER A 35 -10.05 2.31 -6.57
N LEU A 36 -10.05 2.29 -5.23
CA LEU A 36 -11.19 1.84 -4.41
C LEU A 36 -11.62 2.91 -3.38
N PRO A 37 -12.33 3.97 -3.80
CA PRO A 37 -12.88 4.95 -2.89
C PRO A 37 -13.96 4.34 -1.99
N MET A 38 -13.91 4.66 -0.69
CA MET A 38 -14.89 4.23 0.31
C MET A 38 -16.03 5.24 0.42
N HIS A 39 -17.19 4.79 0.92
CA HIS A 39 -18.35 5.64 1.15
C HIS A 39 -18.48 6.05 2.62
N LEU A 40 -18.55 7.36 2.90
CA LEU A 40 -18.81 7.90 4.23
C LEU A 40 -20.30 7.76 4.61
N GLY A 41 -20.57 7.05 5.69
CA GLY A 41 -21.89 7.00 6.32
C GLY A 41 -22.15 8.20 7.25
N LYS A 42 -23.42 8.47 7.54
CA LYS A 42 -23.86 9.52 8.47
C LYS A 42 -23.35 9.33 9.90
N ASP A 43 -22.90 8.13 10.23
CA ASP A 43 -22.38 7.71 11.51
C ASP A 43 -20.85 7.86 11.62
N GLY A 44 -20.20 8.48 10.64
CA GLY A 44 -18.75 8.71 10.64
C GLY A 44 -17.90 7.52 10.19
N TRP A 45 -18.54 6.43 9.77
CA TRP A 45 -17.88 5.23 9.28
C TRP A 45 -17.79 5.22 7.76
N TRP A 46 -16.57 5.06 7.26
CA TRP A 46 -16.28 4.75 5.86
C TRP A 46 -16.48 3.26 5.60
N ARG A 47 -17.14 2.93 4.49
CA ARG A 47 -17.47 1.55 4.13
C ARG A 47 -17.10 1.23 2.69
N TYR A 48 -16.61 0.02 2.47
CA TYR A 48 -16.43 -0.55 1.14
C TYR A 48 -16.64 -2.05 1.20
N ALA A 49 -17.43 -2.58 0.27
CA ALA A 49 -17.74 -4.00 0.20
C ALA A 49 -17.24 -4.57 -1.12
N ILE A 50 -16.46 -5.65 -1.07
CA ILE A 50 -15.89 -6.31 -2.24
C ILE A 50 -15.93 -7.82 -2.08
N ARG A 51 -16.19 -8.52 -3.19
CA ARG A 51 -16.14 -9.98 -3.22
C ARG A 51 -14.71 -10.43 -3.45
N LEU A 52 -14.17 -11.22 -2.51
CA LEU A 52 -12.83 -11.78 -2.58
C LEU A 52 -12.90 -13.30 -2.63
N ALA A 53 -11.94 -13.91 -3.33
CA ALA A 53 -11.79 -15.37 -3.27
C ALA A 53 -11.32 -15.78 -1.86
N PRO A 54 -11.54 -17.04 -1.44
CA PRO A 54 -10.99 -17.52 -0.18
C PRO A 54 -9.47 -17.42 -0.15
N GLY A 55 -8.91 -16.88 0.93
CA GLY A 55 -7.48 -16.60 1.04
C GLY A 55 -7.16 -15.57 2.12
N CYS A 56 -5.86 -15.26 2.27
CA CYS A 56 -5.37 -14.18 3.12
C CYS A 56 -4.93 -13.02 2.23
N TYR A 57 -5.33 -11.81 2.60
CA TYR A 57 -4.98 -10.59 1.88
C TYR A 57 -4.47 -9.54 2.84
N GLN A 58 -3.42 -8.83 2.47
CA GLN A 58 -2.94 -7.64 3.16
C GLN A 58 -3.64 -6.39 2.61
N PHE A 59 -3.91 -5.43 3.49
CA PHE A 59 -4.53 -4.15 3.14
C PHE A 59 -4.18 -3.04 4.14
N ARG A 60 -4.45 -1.79 3.73
CA ARG A 60 -4.46 -0.58 4.57
C ARG A 60 -5.52 0.39 4.04
N TYR A 61 -5.92 1.34 4.88
CA TYR A 61 -6.73 2.49 4.47
C TYR A 61 -5.81 3.66 4.12
N VAL A 62 -6.24 4.49 3.16
CA VAL A 62 -5.61 5.78 2.88
C VAL A 62 -6.64 6.85 3.12
N ALA A 63 -6.44 7.70 4.13
CA ALA A 63 -7.31 8.83 4.42
C ALA A 63 -6.57 10.13 4.19
N ASP A 64 -7.10 10.99 3.31
CA ASP A 64 -6.50 12.29 2.98
C ASP A 64 -5.00 12.23 2.62
N GLY A 65 -4.57 11.10 2.03
CA GLY A 65 -3.19 10.83 1.62
C GLY A 65 -2.33 10.07 2.65
N GLU A 66 -2.82 9.90 3.88
CA GLU A 66 -2.11 9.21 4.97
C GLU A 66 -2.50 7.74 5.05
N TRP A 67 -1.52 6.88 5.32
CA TRP A 67 -1.73 5.45 5.50
C TRP A 67 -2.19 5.11 6.91
N HIS A 68 -3.22 4.29 7.01
CA HIS A 68 -3.74 3.80 8.29
C HIS A 68 -3.85 2.27 8.30
N THR A 69 -3.31 1.69 9.36
CA THR A 69 -3.43 0.26 9.68
C THR A 69 -4.67 0.02 10.52
N ASP A 70 -5.40 -1.03 10.19
CA ASP A 70 -6.52 -1.55 10.96
C ASP A 70 -6.00 -2.53 12.02
N TYR A 71 -5.87 -2.06 13.25
CA TYR A 71 -5.44 -2.89 14.39
C TYR A 71 -6.53 -3.86 14.87
N ALA A 72 -7.77 -3.72 14.37
CA ALA A 72 -8.88 -4.62 14.64
C ALA A 72 -9.10 -5.64 13.51
N ALA A 73 -8.14 -5.77 12.58
CA ALA A 73 -8.17 -6.77 11.52
C ALA A 73 -7.83 -8.18 12.06
N PHE A 74 -7.89 -9.19 11.18
CA PHE A 74 -7.60 -10.58 11.54
C PHE A 74 -6.16 -10.76 12.04
N GLY A 75 -5.23 -10.00 11.47
CA GLY A 75 -3.83 -10.00 11.89
C GLY A 75 -3.07 -8.78 11.38
N LEU A 76 -1.80 -8.71 11.74
CA LEU A 76 -0.86 -7.69 11.28
C LEU A 76 0.38 -8.38 10.70
N GLU A 77 0.84 -7.89 9.56
CA GLU A 77 2.06 -8.38 8.91
C GLU A 77 3.02 -7.22 8.60
N HIS A 78 4.32 -7.51 8.57
CA HIS A 78 5.33 -6.53 8.20
C HIS A 78 5.29 -6.26 6.70
N GLY A 79 4.90 -5.05 6.32
CA GLY A 79 5.13 -4.52 4.98
C GLY A 79 6.51 -3.85 4.87
N PRO A 80 6.91 -3.43 3.66
CA PRO A 80 8.24 -2.83 3.42
C PRO A 80 8.51 -1.55 4.21
N PHE A 81 7.46 -0.84 4.63
CA PHE A 81 7.57 0.48 5.27
C PHE A 81 6.76 0.61 6.57
N SER A 82 5.79 -0.28 6.83
CA SER A 82 4.95 -0.27 8.03
C SER A 82 4.25 -1.60 8.22
N LEU A 83 3.48 -1.74 9.30
CA LEU A 83 2.55 -2.86 9.48
C LEU A 83 1.37 -2.73 8.51
N ASN A 84 1.04 -3.84 7.85
CA ASN A 84 -0.15 -4.03 7.03
C ASN A 84 -1.18 -4.82 7.81
N SER A 85 -2.46 -4.55 7.57
CA SER A 85 -3.56 -5.33 8.13
C SER A 85 -3.82 -6.55 7.29
N VAL A 86 -4.13 -7.67 7.93
CA VAL A 86 -4.48 -8.92 7.26
C VAL A 86 -5.98 -9.18 7.40
N VAL A 87 -6.62 -9.52 6.30
CA VAL A 87 -7.96 -10.12 6.28
C VAL A 87 -7.86 -11.57 5.83
N LYS A 88 -8.55 -12.45 6.54
CA LYS A 88 -8.74 -13.85 6.14
C LYS A 88 -10.16 -14.02 5.62
N VAL A 89 -10.29 -14.52 4.40
CA VAL A 89 -11.55 -14.77 3.70
C VAL A 89 -11.78 -16.28 3.70
N GLU A 90 -12.76 -16.73 4.47
CA GLU A 90 -13.13 -18.15 4.50
C GLU A 90 -14.05 -18.50 3.31
N PRO A 91 -14.03 -19.74 2.79
CA PRO A 91 -14.99 -20.17 1.81
C PRO A 91 -16.41 -20.18 2.39
N ALA A 92 -17.39 -19.73 1.59
CA ALA A 92 -18.79 -19.79 1.99
C ALA A 92 -19.17 -21.27 2.29
N PRO A 93 -19.85 -21.55 3.41
CA PRO A 93 -20.24 -22.91 3.76
C PRO A 93 -21.14 -23.48 2.66
N GLY A 94 -20.61 -24.43 1.88
CA GLY A 94 -21.33 -25.06 0.76
C GLY A 94 -20.58 -25.12 -0.56
N THR A 95 -19.44 -24.43 -0.73
CA THR A 95 -18.58 -24.64 -1.91
C THR A 95 -17.83 -25.96 -1.76
N ARG A 96 -18.40 -27.06 -2.27
CA ARG A 96 -17.63 -28.29 -2.52
C ARG A 96 -16.49 -27.93 -3.46
N THR A 97 -15.26 -28.11 -2.98
CA THR A 97 -14.04 -28.06 -3.77
C THR A 97 -14.22 -28.95 -4.99
N ALA A 98 -14.46 -28.34 -6.15
CA ALA A 98 -14.32 -29.06 -7.41
C ALA A 98 -12.83 -29.39 -7.51
N THR A 99 -12.49 -30.65 -7.27
CA THR A 99 -11.15 -31.20 -7.51
C THR A 99 -10.67 -30.67 -8.86
N PRO A 100 -9.49 -30.03 -8.95
CA PRO A 100 -8.97 -29.64 -10.24
C PRO A 100 -8.84 -30.92 -11.07
N ARG A 101 -9.57 -31.00 -12.19
CA ARG A 101 -9.24 -31.99 -13.23
C ARG A 101 -7.75 -31.83 -13.52
N PRO A 102 -6.95 -32.90 -13.55
CA PRO A 102 -5.55 -32.77 -13.94
C PRO A 102 -5.53 -32.22 -15.37
N ALA A 103 -5.21 -30.93 -15.51
CA ALA A 103 -4.80 -30.39 -16.78
C ALA A 103 -3.47 -31.07 -17.11
N VAL A 104 -3.44 -31.84 -18.19
CA VAL A 104 -2.18 -32.28 -18.80
C VAL A 104 -1.41 -31.01 -19.18
N VAL A 105 -0.45 -30.62 -18.34
CA VAL A 105 0.50 -29.55 -18.63
C VAL A 105 1.51 -30.12 -19.61
N ARG A 106 1.46 -29.67 -20.88
CA ARG A 106 2.58 -29.85 -21.80
C ARG A 106 3.65 -28.83 -21.42
N PHE A 107 4.75 -29.31 -20.86
CA PHE A 107 5.96 -28.52 -20.67
C PHE A 107 6.54 -28.14 -22.04
N VAL A 108 6.60 -26.84 -22.34
CA VAL A 108 7.62 -26.31 -23.26
C VAL A 108 8.63 -25.55 -22.42
N ASN A 109 9.87 -26.02 -22.46
CA ASN A 109 11.01 -25.44 -21.79
C ASN A 109 11.57 -24.32 -22.68
N SER A 110 11.54 -23.08 -22.22
CA SER A 110 12.35 -22.00 -22.76
C SER A 110 12.97 -21.23 -21.61
N ARG A 111 14.25 -21.51 -21.35
CA ARG A 111 15.13 -20.70 -20.50
C ARG A 111 15.15 -19.27 -21.02
N SER A 112 15.04 -18.30 -20.12
CA SER A 112 16.08 -17.30 -19.90
C SER A 112 15.80 -16.54 -18.61
N ALA A 113 16.84 -16.46 -17.80
CA ALA A 113 16.92 -15.71 -16.57
C ALA A 113 16.85 -14.20 -16.84
N GLU A 114 16.28 -13.43 -15.91
CA GLU A 114 16.88 -12.17 -15.50
C GLU A 114 16.52 -11.86 -14.04
N GLU A 115 17.48 -11.25 -13.37
CA GLU A 115 17.74 -11.16 -11.93
C GLU A 115 16.91 -10.10 -11.16
N PRO A 116 16.99 -10.09 -9.81
CA PRO A 116 16.19 -9.20 -8.96
C PRO A 116 16.67 -7.73 -8.91
N MET A 117 15.66 -6.84 -8.78
CA MET A 117 15.65 -5.43 -8.32
C MET A 117 16.99 -4.73 -8.00
N PRO A 118 17.27 -3.53 -8.54
CA PRO A 118 18.25 -2.63 -7.93
C PRO A 118 17.63 -1.86 -6.76
N ALA A 119 18.29 -1.95 -5.60
CA ALA A 119 18.10 -1.06 -4.47
C ALA A 119 18.36 0.40 -4.87
N ARG A 120 17.42 1.31 -4.58
CA ARG A 120 17.65 2.76 -4.70
C ARG A 120 18.56 3.22 -3.55
N ALA A 121 19.80 3.55 -3.87
CA ALA A 121 20.70 4.30 -3.00
C ALA A 121 20.19 5.74 -2.76
N PRO A 122 20.52 6.37 -1.62
CA PRO A 122 20.14 7.76 -1.34
C PRO A 122 20.92 8.74 -2.22
N THR A 123 20.21 9.72 -2.80
CA THR A 123 20.77 10.85 -3.55
C THR A 123 21.66 11.74 -2.67
N PRO A 124 22.84 12.18 -3.13
CA PRO A 124 23.66 13.16 -2.43
C PRO A 124 23.02 14.57 -2.47
N ARG A 125 23.20 15.27 -1.35
CA ARG A 125 22.80 16.64 -1.07
C ARG A 125 23.53 17.61 -2.01
N SER A 126 22.78 18.43 -2.74
CA SER A 126 23.33 19.55 -3.50
C SER A 126 23.79 20.66 -2.54
N GLU A 127 25.09 20.78 -2.31
CA GLU A 127 25.69 22.00 -1.76
C GLU A 127 25.80 23.05 -2.88
N PRO A 128 25.48 24.34 -2.62
CA PRO A 128 25.79 25.39 -3.56
C PRO A 128 27.30 25.71 -3.51
N GLU A 129 27.96 25.56 -4.66
CA GLU A 129 29.34 26.04 -4.88
C GLU A 129 29.38 27.57 -4.77
N TRP A 130 30.12 28.05 -3.78
CA TRP A 130 30.50 29.44 -3.63
C TRP A 130 31.61 29.74 -4.64
N SER A 131 31.31 30.61 -5.61
CA SER A 131 32.31 31.16 -6.52
C SER A 131 33.09 32.23 -5.77
N VAL A 132 34.35 31.97 -5.42
CA VAL A 132 35.32 33.02 -5.12
C VAL A 132 35.78 33.61 -6.44
N ASP A 133 35.43 34.86 -6.67
CA ASP A 133 36.13 35.71 -7.63
C ASP A 133 37.11 36.56 -6.80
N GLU A 134 38.38 36.16 -6.88
CA GLU A 134 39.53 36.94 -6.43
C GLU A 134 39.68 38.15 -7.36
N THR A 135 39.50 39.35 -6.82
CA THR A 135 40.16 40.54 -7.37
C THR A 135 40.75 41.30 -6.20
N GLU A 136 42.06 41.12 -6.00
CA GLU A 136 42.88 42.09 -5.29
C GLU A 136 42.82 43.43 -6.06
N GLU A 137 42.55 44.53 -5.36
CA GLU A 137 43.36 45.73 -5.52
C GLU A 137 43.15 46.72 -4.35
N GLU A 138 44.25 46.89 -3.62
CA GLU A 138 44.80 48.12 -3.05
C GLU A 138 44.12 48.92 -1.90
N LEU A 139 44.87 48.91 -0.79
CA LEU A 139 45.47 50.05 -0.08
C LEU A 139 44.57 51.11 0.58
N SER A 140 44.74 51.19 1.91
CA SER A 140 45.29 52.32 2.68
C SER A 140 44.55 52.39 4.02
N GLU A 141 45.19 51.92 5.09
CA GLU A 141 45.92 52.75 6.08
C GLU A 141 45.04 53.73 6.87
N THR A 142 45.24 53.71 8.20
CA THR A 142 45.13 54.87 9.10
C THR A 142 43.69 55.30 9.47
N PHE A 143 43.25 55.43 10.72
CA PHE A 143 43.85 55.66 12.05
C PHE A 143 42.82 55.19 13.11
N ALA A 144 43.29 54.66 14.24
CA ALA A 144 43.10 55.17 15.61
C ALA A 144 41.64 55.28 16.13
#